data_AF-A0A6G0QN02-F1
#
_entry.id   AF-A0A6G0QN02-F1
#
_cell.length_a   1.000
_cell.length_b   1.000
_cell.length_c   1.000
_cell.angle_alpha   90.00
_cell.angle_beta   90.00
_cell.angle_gamma   90.00
#
_symmetry.space_group_name_H-M   'P 1'
#
loop_
_entity.id
_entity.type
_entity.pdbx_description
1 polymer ?
#
loop_
_entity_poly.entity_id
_entity_poly.type
_entity_poly.pdbx_seq_one_letter_code
_entity_poly.pdbx_strand_id
1 'polypeptide(L)' 'MEDAPVTVGHITIKGYTEEYFGMKHDTITQYFFVIIGYIVLFRVLALISLRYINHQKR' A
#
# COMPACT_ATOMS: atom_id res chain seq x y z
N MET A 1 -1.65 -36.80 36.96
CA MET A 1 -2.23 -35.49 36.58
C MET A 1 -2.48 -35.57 35.09
N GLU A 2 -3.50 -36.35 34.73
CA GLU A 2 -4.03 -36.50 33.37
C GLU A 2 -5.21 -35.51 33.25
N ASP A 3 -5.44 -34.95 32.06
CA ASP A 3 -6.51 -34.00 31.73
C ASP A 3 -6.37 -32.51 32.13
N ALA A 4 -5.29 -31.87 31.68
CA ALA A 4 -5.38 -30.45 31.34
C ALA A 4 -4.98 -30.27 29.87
N PRO A 5 -5.93 -30.09 28.92
CA PRO A 5 -5.56 -29.71 27.56
C PRO A 5 -4.87 -28.35 27.64
N VAL A 6 -3.58 -28.37 27.31
CA VAL A 6 -2.70 -27.22 27.18
C VAL A 6 -3.44 -26.09 26.47
N THR A 7 -3.37 -24.91 27.07
CA THR A 7 -3.97 -23.65 26.68
C THR A 7 -3.89 -23.38 25.16
N VAL A 8 -4.82 -23.95 24.38
CA VAL A 8 -5.17 -23.53 23.01
C VAL A 8 -5.97 -22.23 23.04
N GLY A 9 -5.60 -21.32 23.94
CA GLY A 9 -6.28 -20.05 24.18
C GLY A 9 -5.43 -18.84 23.81
N HIS A 10 -4.19 -19.00 23.33
CA HIS A 10 -3.29 -17.87 23.08
C HIS A 10 -2.29 -18.06 21.93
N ILE A 11 -2.54 -18.95 20.96
CA ILE A 11 -1.93 -18.74 19.64
C ILE A 11 -2.87 -17.83 18.86
N THR A 12 -2.55 -16.55 18.87
CA THR A 12 -3.27 -15.56 18.08
C THR A 12 -3.24 -16.04 16.64
N ILE A 13 -4.41 -16.32 16.03
CA ILE A 13 -4.53 -16.64 14.59
C ILE A 13 -3.80 -15.59 13.72
N LYS A 14 -3.61 -14.40 14.29
CA LYS A 14 -2.77 -13.30 13.80
C LYS A 14 -1.34 -13.71 13.41
N GLY A 15 -0.67 -14.58 14.16
CA GLY A 15 0.71 -15.01 13.85
C GLY A 15 0.80 -15.95 12.65
N TYR A 16 -0.22 -16.80 12.46
CA TYR A 16 -0.25 -17.75 11.34
C TYR A 16 -0.54 -17.07 10.00
N THR A 17 -1.40 -16.05 10.01
CA THR A 17 -1.71 -15.27 8.81
C THR A 17 -0.50 -14.44 8.38
N GLU A 18 0.25 -13.87 9.32
CA GLU A 18 1.39 -12.99 9.01
C GLU A 18 2.53 -13.72 8.28
N GLU A 19 2.77 -14.99 8.64
CA GLU A 19 3.83 -15.83 8.05
C GLU A 19 3.38 -16.55 6.76
N TYR A 20 2.14 -17.08 6.71
CA TYR A 20 1.64 -17.82 5.53
C TYR A 20 0.96 -16.96 4.46
N PHE A 21 0.31 -15.86 4.83
CA PHE A 21 -0.25 -14.95 3.81
C PHE A 21 0.81 -14.13 3.14
N GLY A 22 2.08 -14.27 3.53
CA GLY A 22 3.19 -13.56 2.94
C GLY A 22 2.79 -12.11 2.77
N MET A 23 2.92 -11.32 3.83
CA MET A 23 2.74 -9.87 3.77
C MET A 23 3.76 -9.19 2.82
N LYS A 24 3.98 -9.75 1.61
CA LYS A 24 3.94 -9.13 0.28
C LYS A 24 2.72 -8.20 0.09
N HIS A 25 2.32 -7.48 1.13
CA HIS A 25 1.64 -6.21 0.94
C HIS A 25 2.59 -5.24 0.22
N ASP A 26 3.90 -5.47 0.28
CA ASP A 26 4.89 -4.65 -0.41
C ASP A 26 4.69 -4.64 -1.93
N THR A 27 4.45 -5.79 -2.58
CA THR A 27 4.41 -5.82 -4.05
C THR A 27 3.16 -5.14 -4.62
N ILE A 28 1.98 -5.40 -4.06
CA ILE A 28 0.72 -4.79 -4.51
C ILE A 28 0.70 -3.30 -4.16
N THR A 29 1.13 -2.96 -2.94
CA THR A 29 1.20 -1.56 -2.47
C THR A 29 2.20 -0.75 -3.29
N GLN A 30 3.35 -1.35 -3.65
CA GLN A 30 4.33 -0.72 -4.53
C GLN A 30 3.75 -0.40 -5.91
N TYR A 31 3.11 -1.37 -6.59
CA TYR A 31 2.48 -1.08 -7.89
C TYR A 31 1.37 -0.02 -7.79
N PHE A 32 0.57 -0.06 -6.71
CA PHE A 32 -0.45 0.94 -6.44
C PHE A 32 0.13 2.35 -6.29
N PHE A 33 1.19 2.51 -5.49
CA PHE A 33 1.88 3.79 -5.32
C PHE A 33 2.58 4.25 -6.60
N VAL A 34 3.14 3.34 -7.40
CA VAL A 34 3.74 3.68 -8.70
C VAL A 34 2.69 4.28 -9.63
N ILE A 35 1.50 3.67 -9.75
CA ILE A 35 0.41 4.19 -10.59
C ILE A 35 -0.07 5.56 -10.09
N ILE A 36 -0.28 5.70 -8.77
CA ILE A 36 -0.64 7.00 -8.17
C ILE A 36 0.45 8.04 -8.44
N GLY A 37 1.72 7.66 -8.32
CA GLY A 37 2.86 8.52 -8.63
C GLY A 37 2.82 9.05 -10.06
N TYR A 38 2.54 8.19 -11.04
CA TYR A 38 2.37 8.62 -12.43
C TYR A 38 1.17 9.56 -12.62
N ILE A 39 0.03 9.27 -12.00
CA ILE A 39 -1.16 10.14 -12.08
C ILE A 39 -0.82 11.54 -11.55
N VAL A 40 -0.19 11.62 -10.38
CA VAL A 40 0.19 12.90 -9.76
C VAL A 40 1.23 13.62 -10.62
N LEU A 41 2.24 12.91 -11.13
CA LEU A 41 3.26 13.48 -12.01
C LEU A 41 2.64 14.14 -13.26
N PHE A 42 1.80 13.41 -13.99
CA PHE A 42 1.14 13.96 -15.18
C PHE A 42 0.19 15.11 -14.84
N ARG A 43 -0.50 15.07 -13.70
CA ARG A 43 -1.34 16.19 -13.23
C ARG A 43 -0.51 17.44 -12.98
N VAL A 44 0.62 17.32 -12.30
CA VAL A 44 1.52 18.45 -12.03
C VAL A 44 2.09 19.00 -13.34
N LEU A 45 2.57 18.15 -14.25
CA LEU A 45 3.08 18.56 -15.55
C LEU A 45 2.00 19.29 -16.39
N ALA A 46 0.77 18.79 -16.38
CA ALA A 46 -0.36 19.43 -17.06
C ALA A 46 -0.67 20.82 -16.48
N LEU A 47 -0.70 20.95 -15.15
CA LEU A 47 -0.92 22.23 -14.48
C LEU A 47 0.20 23.24 -14.77
N ILE A 48 1.47 22.79 -14.78
CA ILE A 48 2.60 23.65 -15.14
C ILE A 48 2.49 24.08 -16.60
N SER A 49 2.18 23.16 -17.51
CA SER A 49 1.99 23.46 -18.93
C SER A 49 0.88 24.48 -19.15
N LEU A 50 -0.26 24.29 -18.50
CA LEU A 50 -1.38 25.24 -18.53
C LEU A 50 -0.98 26.59 -17.94
N ARG A 51 -0.26 26.62 -16.82
CA ARG A 51 0.24 27.86 -16.21
C ARG A 51 1.20 28.59 -17.14
N TYR A 52 2.10 27.87 -17.80
CA TYR A 52 3.04 28.44 -18.75
C TYR A 52 2.31 29.05 -19.95
N ILE A 53 1.39 28.30 -20.56
CA ILE A 53 0.54 28.80 -21.66
C ILE A 53 -0.28 30.01 -21.22
N ASN A 54 -0.86 29.97 -20.02
CA ASN A 54 -1.64 31.08 -19.47
C ASN A 54 -0.77 32.31 -19.17
N HIS A 55 0.50 32.11 -18.82
CA HIS A 55 1.44 33.22 -18.63
C HIS A 55 1.89 33.84 -19.96
N GLN A 56 2.08 33.03 -21.01
CA GLN A 56 2.45 33.52 -22.35
C GLN A 56 1.32 34.31 -23.03
N LYS A 57 0.06 34.04 -22.67
CA LYS A 57 -1.11 34.73 -23.24
C LYS A 57 -1.45 36.07 -22.56
N ARG A 58 -0.78 36.42 -21.46
CA ARG A 58 -1.03 37.65 -20.71
C ARG A 58 0.02 38.71 -20.99
#